data_AF-S4PSU2-F1
#
_entry.id   AF-S4PSU2-F1
#
_cell.length_a   1.000
_cell.length_b   1.000
_cell.length_c   1.000
_cell.angle_alpha   90.00
_cell.angle_beta   90.00
_cell.angle_gamma   90.00
#
_symmetry.space_group_name_H-M   'P 1'
#
loop_
_entity.id
_entity.type
_entity.pdbx_description
1 polymer ?
#
loop_
_entity_poly.entity_id
_entity_poly.type
_entity_poly.pdbx_seq_one_letter_code
_entity_poly.pdbx_strand_id
1 'polypeptide(L)'
;MSMVGYILGLGDRHPSNIMLHRVTGKVLHIDFGDCFEVTQTRERFPEKIPFRLTRMLINAMEVTGIEGSYRFTCESVMHVLHKHRDSVMAVLEAFVYDPLLNWRL
;
A
#
# COMPACT_ATOMS: atom_id res chain seq x y z
N MET A 1 -0.22 4.50 3.53
CA MET A 1 0.49 3.63 2.57
C MET A 1 0.31 2.16 2.87
N SER A 2 0.69 1.65 4.04
CA SER A 2 0.74 0.20 4.32
C SER A 2 -0.61 -0.52 4.19
N MET A 3 -1.61 -0.16 4.99
CA MET A 3 -2.90 -0.86 5.00
C MET A 3 -3.72 -0.60 3.71
N VAL A 4 -3.79 0.66 3.29
CA VAL A 4 -4.52 1.05 2.07
C VAL A 4 -3.89 0.41 0.82
N GLY A 5 -2.56 0.43 0.71
CA GLY A 5 -1.84 -0.17 -0.41
C GLY A 5 -2.01 -1.69 -0.45
N TYR A 6 -2.05 -2.34 0.71
CA TYR A 6 -2.38 -3.76 0.79
C TYR A 6 -3.78 -4.06 0.25
N ILE A 7 -4.81 -3.31 0.68
CA ILE A 7 -6.19 -3.50 0.22
C ILE A 7 -6.34 -3.22 -1.28
N LEU A 8 -5.60 -2.27 -1.83
CA LEU A 8 -5.56 -2.00 -3.27
C LEU A 8 -4.79 -3.07 -4.06
N GLY A 9 -4.01 -3.93 -3.39
CA GLY A 9 -3.10 -4.86 -4.05
C GLY A 9 -1.90 -4.17 -4.71
N LEU A 10 -1.43 -3.05 -4.14
CA LEU A 10 -0.32 -2.26 -4.67
C LEU A 10 1.01 -3.01 -4.49
N GLY A 11 1.70 -3.22 -5.60
CA GLY A 11 3.02 -3.83 -5.68
C GLY A 11 4.13 -2.83 -5.99
N ASP A 12 5.26 -3.37 -6.45
CA ASP A 12 6.49 -2.65 -6.83
C ASP A 12 6.99 -1.67 -5.76
N ARG A 13 7.00 -2.15 -4.52
CA ARG A 13 7.30 -1.33 -3.34
C ARG A 13 8.81 -1.16 -3.12
N HIS A 14 9.58 -0.90 -4.16
CA HIS A 14 11.01 -0.66 -4.05
C HIS A 14 11.32 0.75 -3.50
N PRO A 15 12.50 1.00 -2.92
CA PRO A 15 12.80 2.29 -2.27
C PRO A 15 12.60 3.53 -3.15
N SER A 16 12.81 3.44 -4.47
CA SER A 16 12.60 4.57 -5.38
C SER A 16 11.12 4.97 -5.54
N ASN A 17 10.18 4.08 -5.20
CA ASN A 17 8.74 4.36 -5.20
C ASN A 17 8.25 4.84 -3.82
N ILE A 18 9.16 5.01 -2.86
CA ILE A 18 8.86 5.50 -1.52
C ILE A 18 9.52 6.87 -1.35
N MET A 19 8.74 7.92 -1.60
CA MET A 19 9.21 9.30 -1.51
C MET A 19 9.02 9.85 -0.10
N LEU A 20 10.09 10.39 0.49
CA LEU A 20 10.06 11.06 1.79
C LEU A 20 10.10 12.58 1.61
N HIS A 21 9.07 13.27 2.12
CA HIS A 21 9.08 14.72 2.17
C HIS A 21 10.05 15.21 3.25
N ARG A 22 11.13 15.88 2.85
CA ARG A 22 12.27 16.21 3.71
C ARG A 22 11.94 17.13 4.89
N VAL A 23 10.94 18.01 4.74
CA VAL A 23 10.60 18.99 5.79
C VAL A 23 9.62 18.39 6.81
N THR A 24 8.63 17.64 6.35
CA THR A 24 7.56 17.15 7.22
C THR A 24 7.74 15.68 7.64
N GLY A 25 8.69 14.96 7.07
CA GLY A 25 8.87 13.52 7.28
C GLY A 25 7.71 12.65 6.75
N LYS A 26 6.80 13.21 5.94
CA LYS A 26 5.68 12.47 5.37
C LYS A 26 6.17 11.54 4.26
N VAL A 27 5.61 10.35 4.18
CA VAL A 27 6.00 9.35 3.17
C VAL A 27 4.87 9.16 2.16
N LEU A 28 5.22 9.10 0.88
CA LEU A 28 4.30 8.94 -0.25
C LEU A 28 4.74 7.75 -1.13
N HIS A 29 3.78 6.96 -1.60
CA HIS A 29 4.02 5.96 -2.64
C HIS A 29 3.86 6.67 -3.96
N ILE A 30 4.83 6.56 -4.86
CA ILE A 30 4.76 7.09 -6.22
C ILE A 30 4.89 5.94 -7.21
N ASP A 31 4.36 6.13 -8.41
CA ASP A 31 4.26 5.09 -9.44
C ASP A 31 3.31 3.95 -9.04
N PHE A 32 2.07 4.03 -9.52
CA PHE A 32 1.00 3.07 -9.22
C PHE A 32 0.75 2.12 -10.41
N GLY A 33 1.75 1.90 -11.25
CA GLY A 33 1.62 1.04 -12.44
C GLY A 33 1.22 -0.39 -12.11
N ASP A 34 1.65 -0.91 -10.95
CA ASP A 34 1.38 -2.28 -10.52
C ASP A 34 0.38 -2.34 -9.34
N CYS A 35 -0.90 -2.15 -9.64
CA CYS A 35 -2.00 -2.31 -8.69
C CYS A 35 -2.73 -3.66 -8.84
N PHE A 36 -3.71 -3.94 -7.98
CA PHE A 36 -4.59 -5.11 -8.10
C PHE A 36 -3.86 -6.46 -8.12
N GLU A 37 -2.82 -6.57 -7.29
CA GLU A 37 -2.06 -7.79 -7.02
C GLU A 37 -1.26 -8.35 -8.21
N VAL A 38 -1.09 -7.58 -9.28
CA VAL A 38 -0.30 -7.96 -10.47
C VAL A 38 1.10 -8.44 -10.09
N THR A 39 1.77 -7.79 -9.13
CA THR A 39 3.12 -8.22 -8.70
C THR A 39 3.14 -9.53 -7.93
N GLN A 40 2.02 -9.93 -7.32
CA GLN A 40 1.94 -11.21 -6.61
C GLN A 40 1.85 -12.38 -7.59
N THR A 41 1.28 -12.18 -8.77
CA THR A 41 1.03 -13.22 -9.78
C THR A 41 2.11 -13.33 -10.85
N ARG A 42 3.11 -12.43 -10.84
CA ARG A 42 4.28 -12.48 -11.74
C ARG A 42 5.00 -13.82 -11.71
N GLU A 43 5.41 -14.30 -12.89
CA GLU A 43 6.19 -15.53 -13.02
C GLU A 43 7.59 -15.43 -12.39
N ARG A 44 8.22 -14.24 -12.45
CA ARG A 44 9.56 -13.99 -11.91
C ARG A 44 9.49 -13.06 -10.71
N PHE A 45 10.14 -13.46 -9.62
CA PHE A 45 10.28 -12.69 -8.38
C PHE A 45 8.95 -12.08 -7.86
N PRO A 46 7.91 -12.92 -7.63
CA PRO A 46 6.63 -12.42 -7.18
C PRO A 46 6.75 -11.74 -5.81
N GLU A 47 6.10 -10.58 -5.65
CA GLU A 47 6.17 -9.80 -4.42
C GLU A 47 5.05 -10.21 -3.46
N LYS A 48 5.30 -11.22 -2.61
CA LYS A 48 4.29 -11.84 -1.74
C LYS A 48 4.04 -11.12 -0.41
N ILE A 49 4.82 -10.10 -0.08
CA ILE A 49 4.62 -9.33 1.16
C ILE A 49 3.41 -8.39 1.02
N PRO A 50 2.71 -8.03 2.11
CA PRO A 50 1.56 -7.13 2.05
C PRO A 50 1.93 -5.66 1.87
N PHE A 51 3.09 -5.24 2.41
CA PHE A 51 3.68 -3.92 2.25
C PHE A 51 5.14 -3.94 2.68
N ARG A 52 5.93 -2.94 2.26
CA ARG A 52 7.34 -2.82 2.65
C ARG A 52 7.47 -2.28 4.08
N LEU A 53 7.95 -3.11 5.00
CA LEU A 53 8.33 -2.70 6.35
C LEU A 53 9.73 -3.24 6.65
N THR A 54 10.75 -2.42 6.43
CA THR A 54 12.15 -2.82 6.62
C THR A 54 12.64 -2.50 8.02
N ARG A 55 13.76 -3.12 8.42
CA ARG A 55 14.48 -2.78 9.65
C ARG A 55 14.80 -1.27 9.76
N MET A 56 15.16 -0.63 8.65
CA MET A 56 15.44 0.82 8.66
C MET A 56 14.21 1.66 8.97
N LEU A 57 13.04 1.27 8.44
CA LEU A 57 11.78 1.93 8.75
C LEU A 57 11.39 1.72 10.21
N ILE A 58 11.51 0.48 10.72
CA ILE A 58 11.21 0.17 12.13
C ILE A 58 12.13 0.96 13.07
N ASN A 59 13.43 1.03 12.77
CA ASN A 59 14.39 1.78 13.58
C ASN A 59 14.17 3.30 13.56
N ALA A 60 13.46 3.83 12.55
CA ALA A 60 13.11 5.24 12.45
C ALA A 60 11.77 5.58 13.15
N MET A 61 11.05 4.57 13.66
CA MET A 61 9.85 4.77 14.46
C MET A 61 10.21 5.19 15.88
N GLU A 62 9.19 5.36 16.72
CA GLU A 62 9.37 5.71 18.13
C GLU A 62 10.04 4.58 18.94
N VAL A 63 10.26 4.81 20.23
CA VAL A 63 10.97 3.88 21.13
C VAL A 63 10.33 2.48 21.16
N THR A 64 9.02 2.39 20.96
CA THR A 64 8.28 1.12 20.93
C THR A 64 8.29 0.44 19.55
N GLY A 65 8.98 1.01 18.56
CA GLY A 65 9.06 0.51 17.20
C GLY A 65 7.68 0.48 16.54
N ILE A 66 7.19 -0.72 16.22
CA ILE A 66 5.88 -0.91 15.58
C ILE A 66 4.72 -0.88 16.57
N GLU A 67 4.97 -1.14 17.85
CA GLU A 67 3.93 -1.43 18.86
C GLU A 67 3.19 -0.19 19.39
N GLY A 68 3.59 1.01 18.99
CA GLY A 68 2.91 2.25 19.40
C GLY A 68 1.96 2.81 18.34
N SER A 69 2.17 4.08 18.00
CA SER A 69 1.38 4.85 17.04
C SER A 69 1.23 4.15 15.70
N TYR A 70 2.26 3.44 15.22
CA TYR A 70 2.19 2.72 13.95
C TYR A 70 1.13 1.61 13.97
N ARG A 71 1.17 0.68 14.93
CA ARG A 71 0.15 -0.38 15.08
C ARG A 71 -1.24 0.20 15.27
N PHE A 72 -1.41 1.15 16.20
CA PHE A 72 -2.71 1.78 16.46
C PHE A 72 -3.31 2.43 15.21
N THR A 73 -2.48 3.12 14.43
CA THR A 73 -2.90 3.74 13.17
C THR A 73 -3.27 2.69 12.13
N CYS A 74 -2.52 1.58 12.04
CA CYS A 74 -2.83 0.48 11.12
C CYS A 74 -4.19 -0.14 11.44
N GLU A 75 -4.45 -0.45 12.71
CA GLU A 75 -5.72 -1.01 13.17
C GLU A 75 -6.88 -0.05 12.92
N SER A 76 -6.70 1.24 13.24
CA SER A 76 -7.71 2.27 13.00
C SER A 76 -8.03 2.44 11.51
N VAL A 77 -7.01 2.49 10.64
CA VAL A 77 -7.20 2.57 9.19
C VAL A 77 -7.91 1.33 8.67
N MET A 78 -7.51 0.13 9.11
CA MET A 78 -8.13 -1.10 8.67
C MET A 78 -9.59 -1.20 9.12
N HIS A 79 -9.90 -0.75 10.34
CA HIS A 79 -11.28 -0.66 10.83
C HIS A 79 -12.13 0.26 9.95
N VAL A 80 -11.63 1.45 9.60
CA VAL A 80 -12.34 2.41 8.74
C VAL A 80 -12.56 1.83 7.34
N LEU A 81 -11.52 1.24 6.73
CA LEU A 81 -11.62 0.62 5.40
C LEU A 81 -12.66 -0.50 5.40
N HIS A 82 -12.64 -1.37 6.40
CA HIS A 82 -13.60 -2.47 6.51
C HIS A 82 -15.04 -1.98 6.77
N LYS A 83 -15.20 -0.97 7.63
CA LYS A 83 -16.51 -0.38 7.94
C LYS A 83 -17.17 0.26 6.71
N HIS A 84 -16.37 0.80 5.80
CA HIS A 84 -16.82 1.48 4.58
C HIS A 84 -16.51 0.67 3.30
N ARG A 85 -16.37 -0.66 3.43
CA ARG A 85 -15.94 -1.53 2.32
C ARG A 85 -16.79 -1.38 1.07
N ASP A 86 -18.12 -1.23 1.21
CA ASP A 86 -19.02 -1.22 0.05
C ASP A 86 -18.78 0.03 -0.82
N SER A 87 -18.52 1.18 -0.19
CA SER A 87 -18.15 2.42 -0.89
C SER A 87 -16.77 2.32 -1.55
N VAL A 88 -15.80 1.67 -0.89
CA VAL A 88 -14.47 1.45 -1.45
C VAL A 88 -14.55 0.52 -2.66
N MET A 89 -15.27 -0.59 -2.54
CA MET A 89 -15.46 -1.58 -3.61
C MET A 89 -16.16 -0.97 -4.81
N ALA A 90 -17.20 -0.16 -4.61
CA ALA A 90 -17.90 0.51 -5.72
C ALA A 90 -16.96 1.37 -6.58
N VAL A 91 -15.99 2.05 -5.97
CA VAL A 91 -14.99 2.84 -6.71
C VAL A 91 -13.98 1.92 -7.39
N LEU A 92 -13.45 0.90 -6.69
CA LEU A 92 -12.46 -0.02 -7.26
C LEU A 92 -13.02 -0.83 -8.43
N GLU A 93 -14.26 -1.30 -8.35
CA GLU A 93 -14.95 -2.01 -9.43
C GLU A 93 -15.04 -1.14 -10.68
N ALA A 94 -15.39 0.14 -10.54
CA ALA A 94 -15.43 1.07 -11.67
C ALA A 94 -14.06 1.22 -12.36
N PHE A 95 -12.95 1.16 -11.61
CA PHE A 95 -11.60 1.17 -12.18
C PHE A 95 -11.25 -0.13 -12.90
N VAL A 96 -11.56 -1.29 -12.32
CA VAL A 96 -11.25 -2.60 -12.94
C VAL A 96 -11.99 -2.78 -14.26
N TYR A 97 -13.22 -2.29 -14.35
CA TYR A 97 -14.02 -2.35 -15.57
C TYR A 97 -13.74 -1.20 -16.57
N ASP A 98 -12.82 -0.29 -16.27
CA ASP A 98 -12.45 0.77 -17.20
C ASP A 98 -11.71 0.16 -18.42
N PRO A 99 -12.25 0.31 -19.65
CA PRO A 99 -11.66 -0.26 -20.85
C PRO A 99 -10.26 0.28 -21.16
N LEU A 100 -9.86 1.44 -20.61
CA LEU A 100 -8.52 2.00 -20.79
C LEU A 100 -7.46 1.26 -19.95
N LEU A 101 -7.86 0.60 -18.86
CA LEU A 101 -6.98 -0.21 -18.00
C LEU A 101 -6.77 -1.62 -18.57
N ASN A 102 -7.80 -2.19 -19.21
CA ASN A 102 -7.77 -3.53 -19.81
C ASN A 102 -6.72 -3.71 -20.94
N TRP A 103 -6.12 -2.63 -21.46
CA TRP A 103 -5.07 -2.72 -22.49
C TRP A 103 -3.65 -2.78 -21.93
N ARG A 104 -3.47 -2.71 -20.60
CA ARG A 104 -2.14 -2.70 -19.95
C ARG A 104 -1.91 -3.79 -18.91
N LEU A 105 -2.95 -4.49 -18.45
CA LEU A 105 -2.86 -5.60 -17.49
C LEU A 105 -2.63 -6.94 -18.18
#